data_AF-A0A6P8AY38-F1
#
_entry.id   AF-A0A6P8AY38-F1
#
_cell.length_a   1.000
_cell.length_b   1.000
_cell.length_c   1.000
_cell.angle_alpha   90.00
_cell.angle_beta   90.00
_cell.angle_gamma   90.00
#
_symmetry.space_group_name_H-M   'P 1'
#
loop_
_entity.id
_entity.type
_entity.pdbx_description
1 polymer ?
#
loop_
_entity_poly.entity_id
_entity_poly.type
_entity_poly.pdbx_seq_one_letter_code
_entity_poly.pdbx_strand_id
1 'polypeptide(L)'
;MASQKSQVIFAPSEEPPRGVKSVFLAGTTSKVDATDWRETLSTLLSDANITIYNPYRADWDGTWREDVEFEPYRQQVEWELDKQDKADVVVVYFHPATQAPVSLLELGLCARVPGKAVVCCPEGYWKRGNVQVVCRKFGVEMVESVQGLHGAIMKRMGC
;
A
#
# COMPACT_ATOMS: atom_id res chain seq x y z
N MET A 1 10.05 0.48 26.73
CA MET A 1 9.06 0.32 25.64
C MET A 1 9.23 1.53 24.75
N ALA A 2 9.65 1.35 23.49
CA ALA A 2 9.73 2.47 22.56
C ALA A 2 8.31 3.01 22.34
N SER A 3 8.15 4.32 22.41
CA SER A 3 6.85 4.96 22.15
C SER A 3 6.58 4.87 20.66
N GLN A 4 5.46 4.23 20.27
CA GLN A 4 5.03 4.17 18.88
C GLN A 4 4.82 5.59 18.35
N LYS A 5 5.64 5.99 17.38
CA LYS A 5 5.58 7.33 16.77
C LYS A 5 4.71 7.37 15.53
N SER A 6 4.64 6.24 14.79
CA SER A 6 3.77 6.16 13.63
C SER A 6 2.30 6.12 14.02
N GLN A 7 1.45 6.66 13.14
CA GLN A 7 0.00 6.55 13.22
C GLN A 7 -0.47 5.63 12.09
N VAL A 8 -1.36 4.68 12.37
CA VAL A 8 -2.05 3.91 11.34
C VAL A 8 -3.50 4.38 11.27
N ILE A 9 -3.96 4.72 10.07
CA ILE A 9 -5.34 5.10 9.77
C ILE A 9 -5.91 4.02 8.85
N PHE A 10 -6.94 3.31 9.31
CA PHE A 10 -7.61 2.26 8.55
C PHE A 10 -8.78 2.83 7.74
N ALA A 11 -9.06 2.23 6.59
CA ALA A 11 -10.25 2.57 5.83
C ALA A 11 -11.54 2.27 6.62
N PRO A 12 -12.59 3.11 6.52
CA PRO A 12 -12.68 4.37 5.77
C PRO A 12 -12.45 5.61 6.66
N SER A 13 -11.62 5.52 7.70
CA SER A 13 -11.44 6.61 8.68
C SER A 13 -10.84 7.88 8.04
N GLU A 14 -11.38 9.04 8.45
CA GLU A 14 -10.94 10.37 8.05
C GLU A 14 -10.19 11.11 9.17
N GLU A 15 -9.62 10.37 10.11
CA GLU A 15 -8.75 10.95 11.14
C GLU A 15 -7.63 11.80 10.51
N PRO A 16 -7.29 12.95 11.11
CA PRO A 16 -6.22 13.79 10.58
C PRO A 16 -4.85 13.08 10.70
N PRO A 17 -4.00 13.15 9.67
CA PRO A 17 -2.64 12.64 9.75
C PRO A 17 -1.82 13.43 10.76
N ARG A 18 -1.06 12.73 11.60
CA ARG A 18 -0.14 13.30 12.61
C ARG A 18 1.32 13.25 12.19
N GLY A 19 1.68 12.38 11.24
CA GLY A 19 3.04 12.22 10.74
C GLY A 19 3.47 13.38 9.85
N VAL A 20 4.78 13.60 9.76
CA VAL A 20 5.36 14.62 8.86
C VAL A 20 5.30 14.16 7.40
N LYS A 21 5.35 12.84 7.19
CA LYS A 21 5.18 12.18 5.90
C LYS A 21 4.18 11.04 6.03
N SER A 22 3.72 10.54 4.90
CA SER A 22 2.67 9.55 4.82
C SER A 22 2.96 8.43 3.82
N VAL A 23 2.46 7.24 4.12
CA VAL A 23 2.59 6.05 3.28
C VAL A 23 1.21 5.41 3.08
N PHE A 24 0.85 5.07 1.86
CA PHE A 24 -0.33 4.25 1.56
C PHE A 24 0.06 2.80 1.27
N LEU A 25 -0.67 1.83 1.82
CA LEU A 25 -0.38 0.40 1.71
C LEU A 25 -1.27 -0.31 0.66
N ALA A 26 -1.05 -0.03 -0.62
CA ALA A 26 -1.75 -0.70 -1.72
C ALA A 26 -1.21 -2.13 -1.95
N GLY A 27 -2.00 -2.98 -2.60
CA GLY A 27 -1.59 -4.34 -2.92
C GLY A 27 -2.53 -5.42 -2.40
N THR A 28 -2.00 -6.64 -2.31
CA THR A 28 -2.73 -7.81 -1.80
C THR A 28 -3.33 -7.55 -0.41
N THR A 29 -4.67 -7.60 -0.32
CA THR A 29 -5.40 -7.48 0.95
C THR A 29 -5.88 -8.82 1.51
N SER A 30 -5.93 -9.86 0.67
CA SER A 30 -6.33 -11.21 1.06
C SER A 30 -5.34 -11.81 2.06
N LYS A 31 -5.87 -12.53 3.05
CA LYS A 31 -5.06 -13.30 4.01
C LYS A 31 -4.47 -14.53 3.31
N VAL A 32 -3.23 -14.40 2.85
CA VAL A 32 -2.48 -15.46 2.15
C VAL A 32 -1.47 -16.17 3.03
N ASP A 33 -0.79 -15.42 3.89
CA ASP A 33 0.22 -15.93 4.80
C ASP A 33 -0.30 -15.98 6.25
N ALA A 34 0.50 -16.57 7.13
CA ALA A 34 0.22 -16.58 8.56
C ALA A 34 0.18 -15.16 9.15
N THR A 35 0.99 -14.24 8.61
CA THR A 35 1.11 -12.86 9.06
C THR A 35 0.76 -11.91 7.92
N ASP A 36 0.03 -10.83 8.23
CA ASP A 36 -0.26 -9.78 7.25
C ASP A 36 1.00 -8.92 7.01
N TRP A 37 1.35 -8.71 5.74
CA TRP A 37 2.50 -7.88 5.35
C TRP A 37 2.30 -6.42 5.76
N ARG A 38 1.06 -5.93 5.83
CA ARG A 38 0.70 -4.56 6.24
C ARG A 38 0.96 -4.37 7.72
N GLU A 39 0.59 -5.35 8.55
CA GLU A 39 0.90 -5.37 9.98
C GLU A 39 2.41 -5.41 10.19
N THR A 40 3.09 -6.33 9.51
CA THR A 40 4.55 -6.47 9.58
C THR A 40 5.26 -5.17 9.21
N LEU A 41 4.88 -4.55 8.10
CA LEU A 41 5.48 -3.29 7.66
C LEU A 41 5.16 -2.13 8.61
N SER A 42 3.93 -2.06 9.13
CA SER A 42 3.53 -1.03 10.10
C SER A 42 4.32 -1.15 11.41
N THR A 43 4.58 -2.38 11.87
CA THR A 43 5.45 -2.64 13.01
C THR A 43 6.89 -2.21 12.73
N LEU A 44 7.45 -2.53 11.56
CA LEU A 44 8.80 -2.10 11.18
C LEU A 44 8.93 -0.57 11.13
N LEU A 45 7.86 0.13 10.73
CA LEU A 45 7.81 1.60 10.66
C LEU A 45 7.37 2.27 11.98
N SER A 46 7.20 1.50 13.06
CA SER A 46 6.57 1.99 14.31
C SER A 46 7.28 3.18 14.94
N ASP A 47 8.60 3.25 14.83
CA ASP A 47 9.44 4.31 15.40
C ASP A 47 9.59 5.55 14.49
N ALA A 48 9.05 5.51 13.27
CA ALA A 48 9.10 6.63 12.33
C ALA A 48 7.93 7.60 12.58
N ASN A 49 8.19 8.91 12.49
CA ASN A 49 7.16 9.94 12.63
C ASN A 49 6.34 10.13 11.33
N ILE A 50 5.62 9.08 10.94
CA ILE A 50 4.84 9.01 9.70
C ILE A 50 3.39 8.59 9.96
N THR A 51 2.51 8.89 9.01
CA THR A 51 1.15 8.36 8.96
C THR A 51 1.07 7.24 7.92
N ILE A 52 0.48 6.12 8.28
CA ILE A 52 0.29 4.96 7.41
C ILE A 52 -1.20 4.82 7.13
N TYR A 53 -1.58 4.95 5.87
CA TYR A 53 -2.94 4.67 5.40
C TYR A 53 -3.02 3.19 5.02
N ASN A 54 -3.82 2.44 5.77
CA ASN A 54 -4.03 1.01 5.56
C ASN A 54 -5.43 0.78 4.98
N PRO A 55 -5.56 0.27 3.75
CA PRO A 55 -6.87 0.06 3.12
C PRO A 55 -7.65 -1.12 3.74
N TYR A 56 -7.08 -1.86 4.70
CA TYR A 56 -7.81 -2.92 5.39
C TYR A 56 -9.07 -2.38 6.05
N ARG A 57 -10.20 -3.02 5.75
CA ARG A 57 -11.51 -2.70 6.28
C ARG A 57 -12.10 -3.94 6.97
N ALA A 58 -12.34 -3.82 8.28
CA ALA A 58 -12.69 -4.97 9.13
C ALA A 58 -14.15 -5.46 8.93
N ASP A 59 -15.04 -4.60 8.47
CA ASP A 59 -16.45 -4.88 8.16
C ASP A 59 -16.67 -5.33 6.70
N TRP A 60 -15.60 -5.46 5.91
CA TRP A 60 -15.71 -6.00 4.55
C TRP A 60 -16.05 -7.49 4.60
N ASP A 61 -17.13 -7.88 3.92
CA ASP A 61 -17.54 -9.27 3.79
C ASP A 61 -17.93 -9.64 2.35
N GLY A 62 -18.22 -10.92 2.12
CA GLY A 62 -18.56 -11.44 0.79
C GLY A 62 -19.92 -11.00 0.25
N THR A 63 -20.71 -10.22 1.00
CA THR A 63 -22.00 -9.69 0.54
C THR A 63 -21.86 -8.37 -0.21
N TRP A 64 -20.68 -7.74 -0.13
CA TRP A 64 -20.42 -6.47 -0.78
C TRP A 64 -20.36 -6.64 -2.29
N ARG A 65 -21.07 -5.76 -3.00
CA ARG A 65 -21.13 -5.75 -4.45
C ARG A 65 -20.12 -4.76 -4.98
N GLU A 66 -19.31 -5.18 -5.96
CA GLU A 66 -18.44 -4.30 -6.73
C GLU A 66 -19.27 -3.45 -7.69
N ASP A 67 -19.98 -2.46 -7.14
CA ASP A 67 -20.96 -1.62 -7.82
C ASP A 67 -20.84 -0.21 -7.26
N VAL A 68 -20.69 0.79 -8.14
CA VAL A 68 -20.56 2.20 -7.75
C VAL A 68 -21.79 2.71 -7.00
N GLU A 69 -22.96 2.12 -7.23
CA GLU A 69 -24.20 2.47 -6.51
C GLU A 69 -24.29 1.77 -5.15
N PHE A 70 -23.40 0.84 -4.83
CA PHE A 70 -23.30 0.23 -3.50
C PHE A 70 -22.38 1.06 -2.60
N GLU A 71 -23.00 1.87 -1.74
CA GLU A 71 -22.31 2.90 -0.96
C GLU A 71 -21.07 2.41 -0.18
N PRO A 72 -21.08 1.26 0.52
CA PRO A 72 -19.89 0.82 1.27
C PRO A 72 -18.69 0.51 0.36
N TYR A 73 -18.95 -0.12 -0.79
CA TYR A 73 -17.93 -0.40 -1.81
C TYR A 73 -17.39 0.91 -2.40
N ARG A 74 -18.28 1.82 -2.82
CA ARG A 74 -17.88 3.11 -3.36
C ARG A 74 -17.04 3.90 -2.36
N GLN A 75 -17.46 3.96 -1.10
CA GLN A 75 -16.73 4.64 -0.03
C GLN A 75 -15.31 4.07 0.14
N GLN A 76 -15.15 2.74 0.08
CA GLN A 76 -13.84 2.12 0.13
C GLN A 76 -12.96 2.60 -1.04
N VAL A 77 -13.46 2.48 -2.27
CA VAL A 77 -12.67 2.82 -3.47
C VAL A 77 -12.33 4.31 -3.51
N GLU A 78 -13.27 5.19 -3.16
CA GLU A 78 -13.03 6.63 -3.08
C GLU A 78 -12.00 6.99 -1.99
N TRP A 79 -12.08 6.34 -0.83
CA TRP A 79 -11.09 6.50 0.23
C TRP A 79 -9.69 6.06 -0.22
N GLU A 80 -9.58 4.90 -0.87
CA GLU A 80 -8.30 4.38 -1.37
C GLU A 80 -7.67 5.34 -2.39
N LEU A 81 -8.47 5.87 -3.32
CA LEU A 81 -8.00 6.85 -4.31
C LEU A 81 -7.55 8.16 -3.66
N ASP A 82 -8.34 8.70 -2.71
CA ASP A 82 -8.00 9.92 -1.98
C ASP A 82 -6.70 9.79 -1.18
N LYS A 83 -6.53 8.68 -0.45
CA LYS A 83 -5.32 8.47 0.35
C LYS A 83 -4.10 8.15 -0.51
N GLN A 84 -4.26 7.48 -1.66
CA GLN A 84 -3.16 7.30 -2.62
C GLN A 84 -2.69 8.64 -3.21
N ASP A 85 -3.62 9.54 -3.55
CA ASP A 85 -3.28 10.86 -4.07
C ASP A 85 -2.55 11.70 -3.01
N LYS A 86 -3.03 11.70 -1.76
CA LYS A 86 -2.45 12.49 -0.66
C LYS A 86 -1.15 11.92 -0.10
N ALA A 87 -0.92 10.61 -0.16
CA ALA A 87 0.24 10.00 0.48
C ALA A 87 1.58 10.44 -0.17
N ASP A 88 2.64 10.64 0.61
CA ASP A 88 3.96 10.96 0.05
C ASP A 88 4.55 9.76 -0.71
N VAL A 89 4.29 8.54 -0.22
CA VAL A 89 4.70 7.29 -0.84
C VAL A 89 3.54 6.31 -0.94
N VAL A 90 3.37 5.68 -2.09
CA VAL A 90 2.44 4.58 -2.33
C VAL A 90 3.25 3.29 -2.42
N VAL A 91 3.01 2.37 -1.49
CA VAL A 91 3.49 0.99 -1.57
C VAL A 91 2.51 0.20 -2.42
N VAL A 92 3.01 -0.62 -3.35
CA VAL A 92 2.18 -1.61 -4.05
C VAL A 92 2.79 -2.99 -3.85
N TYR A 93 2.13 -3.84 -3.07
CA TYR A 93 2.58 -5.20 -2.76
C TYR A 93 1.84 -6.25 -3.59
N PHE A 94 2.56 -6.98 -4.44
CA PHE A 94 2.03 -8.05 -5.27
C PHE A 94 2.43 -9.42 -4.74
N HIS A 95 1.59 -10.04 -3.91
CA HIS A 95 1.86 -11.38 -3.41
C HIS A 95 1.79 -12.45 -4.53
N PRO A 96 2.70 -13.42 -4.61
CA PRO A 96 2.68 -14.45 -5.66
C PRO A 96 1.43 -15.36 -5.63
N ALA A 97 0.79 -15.51 -4.47
CA ALA A 97 -0.44 -16.31 -4.33
C ALA A 97 -1.74 -15.56 -4.70
N THR A 98 -1.69 -14.28 -5.09
CA THR A 98 -2.89 -13.54 -5.52
C THR A 98 -2.70 -12.90 -6.89
N GLN A 99 -3.82 -12.56 -7.53
CA GLN A 99 -3.76 -11.82 -8.79
C GLN A 99 -3.62 -10.31 -8.59
N ALA A 100 -4.19 -9.76 -7.50
CA ALA A 100 -4.19 -8.33 -7.17
C ALA A 100 -4.44 -7.40 -8.39
N PRO A 101 -5.53 -7.60 -9.16
CA PRO A 101 -5.74 -6.86 -10.42
C PRO A 101 -5.97 -5.37 -10.20
N VAL A 102 -6.70 -4.98 -9.13
CA VAL A 102 -6.90 -3.57 -8.77
C VAL A 102 -5.56 -2.88 -8.52
N SER A 103 -4.62 -3.55 -7.86
CA SER A 103 -3.29 -2.99 -7.61
C SER A 103 -2.43 -2.78 -8.83
N LEU A 104 -2.72 -3.44 -9.96
CA LEU A 104 -2.11 -3.08 -11.25
C LEU A 104 -2.64 -1.73 -11.77
N LEU A 105 -3.92 -1.41 -11.52
CA LEU A 105 -4.51 -0.11 -11.84
C LEU A 105 -3.88 0.98 -10.96
N GLU A 106 -3.80 0.73 -9.65
CA GLU A 106 -3.18 1.63 -8.66
C GLU A 106 -1.72 1.96 -9.00
N LEU A 107 -0.93 0.93 -9.35
CA LEU A 107 0.43 1.14 -9.87
C LEU A 107 0.42 2.04 -11.11
N GLY A 108 -0.51 1.82 -12.04
CA GLY A 108 -0.65 2.63 -13.24
C GLY A 108 -0.92 4.12 -12.95
N LEU A 109 -1.69 4.42 -11.90
CA LEU A 109 -2.01 5.79 -11.49
C LEU A 109 -0.79 6.53 -10.91
N CYS A 110 0.03 5.86 -10.10
CA CYS A 110 1.14 6.51 -9.40
C CYS A 110 2.52 6.34 -10.08
N ALA A 111 2.71 5.36 -10.97
CA ALA A 111 4.02 5.02 -11.53
C ALA A 111 4.72 6.17 -12.27
N ARG A 112 3.94 7.10 -12.85
CA ARG A 112 4.50 8.22 -13.64
C ARG A 112 5.00 9.38 -12.79
N VAL A 113 4.64 9.45 -11.51
CA VAL A 113 5.07 10.50 -10.60
C VAL A 113 6.41 10.07 -9.98
N PRO A 114 7.53 10.76 -10.29
CA PRO A 114 8.84 10.34 -9.82
C PRO A 114 8.89 10.25 -8.29
N GLY A 115 9.37 9.12 -7.77
CA GLY A 115 9.52 8.88 -6.33
C GLY A 115 8.24 8.55 -5.56
N LYS A 116 7.05 8.69 -6.17
CA LYS A 116 5.75 8.44 -5.52
C LYS A 116 5.53 6.98 -5.14
N ALA A 117 6.01 6.04 -5.94
CA ALA A 117 5.74 4.62 -5.75
C ALA A 117 6.97 3.81 -5.31
N VAL A 118 6.74 2.77 -4.51
CA VAL A 118 7.66 1.66 -4.26
C VAL A 118 6.89 0.35 -4.43
N VAL A 119 7.40 -0.55 -5.26
CA VAL A 119 6.73 -1.82 -5.55
C VAL A 119 7.44 -2.96 -4.84
N CYS A 120 6.69 -3.79 -4.13
CA CYS A 120 7.15 -5.12 -3.75
C CYS A 120 6.50 -6.14 -4.67
N CYS A 121 7.32 -6.85 -5.43
CA CYS A 121 6.87 -7.93 -6.27
C CYS A 121 7.89 -9.04 -6.05
N PRO A 122 7.59 -10.08 -5.25
CA PRO A 122 8.40 -11.28 -5.18
C PRO A 122 8.36 -12.08 -6.48
N GLU A 123 9.26 -13.05 -6.63
CA GLU A 123 9.17 -14.04 -7.70
C GLU A 123 7.85 -14.82 -7.60
N GLY A 124 7.29 -15.22 -8.75
CA GLY A 124 6.05 -16.01 -8.82
C GLY A 124 4.76 -15.21 -9.04
N TYR A 125 4.76 -13.87 -8.85
CA TYR A 125 3.58 -13.07 -9.22
C TYR A 125 3.28 -13.16 -10.72
N TRP A 126 2.03 -13.50 -11.07
CA TRP A 126 1.64 -13.90 -12.43
C TRP A 126 1.86 -12.81 -13.51
N LYS A 127 1.84 -11.52 -13.13
CA LYS A 127 2.15 -10.38 -14.01
C LYS A 127 3.49 -9.72 -13.71
N ARG A 128 4.40 -10.39 -12.98
CA ARG A 128 5.72 -9.87 -12.60
C ARG A 128 6.48 -9.23 -13.76
N GLY A 129 6.52 -9.86 -14.93
CA GLY A 129 7.21 -9.29 -16.10
C GLY A 129 6.65 -7.93 -16.55
N ASN A 130 5.33 -7.73 -16.48
CA ASN A 130 4.70 -6.44 -16.80
C ASN A 130 5.06 -5.39 -15.74
N VAL A 131 4.97 -5.77 -14.46
CA VAL A 131 5.37 -4.91 -13.33
C VAL A 131 6.83 -4.46 -13.47
N GLN A 132 7.75 -5.39 -13.77
CA GLN A 132 9.17 -5.09 -14.00
C GLN A 132 9.37 -4.09 -15.14
N VAL A 133 8.69 -4.26 -16.28
CA VAL A 133 8.81 -3.34 -17.42
C VAL A 133 8.30 -1.95 -17.05
N VAL A 134 7.16 -1.84 -16.37
CA VAL A 134 6.62 -0.56 -15.89
C VAL A 134 7.59 0.11 -14.91
N CYS A 135 8.08 -0.63 -13.91
CA CYS A 135 9.01 -0.11 -12.92
C CYS A 135 10.31 0.39 -13.56
N ARG A 136 10.90 -0.38 -14.48
CA ARG A 136 12.10 0.03 -15.22
C ARG A 136 11.85 1.26 -16.10
N LYS A 137 10.71 1.31 -16.79
CA LYS A 137 10.37 2.40 -17.72
C LYS A 137 10.18 3.74 -17.00
N PHE A 138 9.58 3.73 -15.81
CA PHE A 138 9.26 4.95 -15.07
C PHE A 138 10.18 5.20 -13.87
N GLY A 139 11.21 4.38 -13.66
CA GLY A 139 12.15 4.54 -12.55
C GLY A 139 11.54 4.26 -11.17
N VAL A 140 10.52 3.40 -11.11
CA VAL A 140 9.92 2.96 -9.84
C VAL A 140 10.82 1.90 -9.20
N GLU A 141 11.18 2.10 -7.94
CA GLU A 141 11.98 1.12 -7.19
C GLU A 141 11.14 -0.14 -6.94
N MET A 142 11.69 -1.29 -7.31
CA MET A 142 11.07 -2.60 -7.11
C MET A 142 11.95 -3.46 -6.20
N VAL A 143 11.34 -4.01 -5.16
CA VAL A 143 11.96 -4.92 -4.18
C VAL A 143 11.20 -6.25 -4.14
N GLU A 144 11.73 -7.23 -3.44
CA GLU A 144 11.19 -8.60 -3.39
C GLU A 144 10.73 -9.03 -1.99
N SER A 145 10.81 -8.14 -1.00
CA SER A 145 10.44 -8.46 0.38
C SER A 145 9.92 -7.24 1.15
N VAL A 146 9.20 -7.50 2.25
CA VAL A 146 8.72 -6.48 3.17
C VAL A 146 9.89 -5.72 3.82
N GLN A 147 11.01 -6.39 4.08
CA GLN A 147 12.23 -5.74 4.56
C GLN A 147 12.82 -4.79 3.52
N GLY A 148 12.77 -5.17 2.24
CA GLY A 148 13.13 -4.30 1.12
C GLY A 148 12.23 -3.06 1.07
N LEU A 149 10.91 -3.23 1.28
CA LEU A 149 9.97 -2.10 1.34
C LEU A 149 10.32 -1.15 2.47
N HIS A 150 10.54 -1.68 3.67
CA HIS A 150 10.94 -0.90 4.83
C HIS A 150 12.20 -0.06 4.51
N GLY A 151 13.25 -0.68 3.96
CA GLY A 151 14.47 0.04 3.59
C GLY A 151 14.25 1.12 2.54
N ALA A 152 13.43 0.85 1.51
CA ALA A 152 13.11 1.81 0.46
C ALA A 152 12.27 3.00 0.98
N ILE A 153 11.34 2.74 1.89
CA ILE A 153 10.52 3.78 2.53
C ILE A 153 11.41 4.67 3.40
N MET A 154 12.23 4.10 4.28
CA MET A 154 13.08 4.88 5.19
C MET A 154 14.02 5.85 4.45
N LYS A 155 14.63 5.39 3.36
CA LYS A 155 15.44 6.25 2.46
C LYS A 155 14.65 7.46 1.94
N ARG A 156 13.38 7.30 1.60
CA ARG A 156 12.49 8.39 1.13
C ARG A 156 12.02 9.29 2.26
N MET A 157 11.91 8.75 3.47
CA MET A 157 11.53 9.52 4.65
C MET A 157 12.65 10.42 5.15
N GLY A 158 13.89 10.25 4.68
CA GLY A 158 15.05 11.04 5.09
C GLY A 158 15.68 10.52 6.38
N CYS A 159 15.54 9.21 6.63
CA CYS A 159 16.10 8.50 7.77
C CYS A 159 17.12 7.45 7.31
#